data_AF-A0A814CJW4-F1
#
_entry.id   AF-A0A814CJW4-F1
#
_cell.length_a   1.000
_cell.length_b   1.000
_cell.length_c   1.000
_cell.angle_alpha   90.00
_cell.angle_beta   90.00
_cell.angle_gamma   90.00
#
_symmetry.space_group_name_H-M   'P 1'
#
loop_
_entity.id
_entity.type
_entity.pdbx_description
1 polymer ?
#
loop_
_entity_poly.entity_id
_entity_poly.type
_entity_poly.pdbx_seq_one_letter_code
_entity_poly.pdbx_strand_id
1 'polypeptide(L)'
;MITTTTSTTTSTVTTTTTSCTGQGVGSLLSVSGSIGWTYYSHNYTATVLAPVLQFAVQGGPAAETVYLDDVSVVAISQPTIQLLNNPSFEMSTSNPIDWVMWCTSSCMGTGDGGQITTSGCHNNSGNNCYTSHCQTGFNFLGQSFSATVGNIYRISFWYYKTGGGAGKLYVDIE
;
A
#
# COMPACT_ATOMS: atom_id res chain seq x y z
N MET A 1 -18.35 7.16 -50.10
CA MET A 1 -18.95 6.66 -48.85
C MET A 1 -17.78 6.12 -48.02
N ILE A 2 -17.39 6.81 -46.94
CA ILE A 2 -16.21 6.45 -46.12
C ILE A 2 -16.73 5.66 -44.92
N THR A 3 -16.30 4.41 -44.80
CA THR A 3 -16.73 3.50 -43.73
C THR A 3 -15.71 3.55 -42.61
N THR A 4 -16.01 4.28 -41.54
CA THR A 4 -15.19 4.34 -40.34
C THR A 4 -15.45 3.10 -39.48
N THR A 5 -14.46 2.25 -39.30
CA THR A 5 -14.55 1.06 -38.43
C THR A 5 -13.98 1.40 -37.06
N THR A 6 -14.85 1.50 -36.06
CA THR A 6 -14.47 1.66 -34.66
C THR A 6 -14.11 0.29 -34.08
N SER A 7 -12.85 0.11 -33.69
CA SER A 7 -12.39 -1.07 -32.95
C SER A 7 -12.56 -0.82 -31.46
N THR A 8 -13.46 -1.56 -30.81
CA THR A 8 -13.62 -1.59 -29.35
C THR A 8 -12.63 -2.58 -28.76
N THR A 9 -11.60 -2.10 -28.09
CA THR A 9 -10.68 -2.95 -27.32
C THR A 9 -11.31 -3.26 -25.98
N THR A 10 -11.85 -4.47 -25.82
CA THR A 10 -12.30 -4.97 -24.52
C THR A 10 -11.08 -5.35 -23.69
N SER A 11 -10.73 -4.52 -22.70
CA SER A 11 -9.71 -4.87 -21.71
C SER A 11 -10.30 -5.87 -20.72
N THR A 12 -9.86 -7.13 -20.80
CA THR A 12 -10.13 -8.14 -19.77
C THR A 12 -9.29 -7.81 -18.54
N VAL A 13 -9.91 -7.18 -17.54
CA VAL A 13 -9.34 -7.09 -16.19
C VAL A 13 -9.29 -8.50 -15.64
N THR A 14 -8.10 -9.08 -15.57
CA THR A 14 -7.89 -10.36 -14.91
C THR A 14 -7.91 -10.06 -13.42
N THR A 15 -9.05 -10.26 -12.76
CA THR A 15 -9.12 -10.25 -11.30
C THR A 15 -8.32 -11.44 -10.80
N THR A 16 -7.04 -11.25 -10.50
CA THR A 16 -6.31 -12.17 -9.63
C THR A 16 -7.13 -12.26 -8.35
N THR A 17 -7.65 -13.46 -8.06
CA THR A 17 -8.26 -13.73 -6.76
C THR A 17 -7.17 -13.55 -5.71
N THR A 18 -7.16 -12.40 -5.04
CA THR A 18 -6.13 -12.06 -4.08
C THR A 18 -6.23 -12.99 -2.88
N SER A 19 -5.36 -13.99 -2.81
CA SER A 19 -5.38 -14.96 -1.71
C SER A 19 -4.93 -14.30 -0.42
N CYS A 20 -5.70 -14.48 0.67
CA CYS A 20 -5.34 -13.98 2.01
C CYS A 20 -4.24 -14.78 2.71
N THR A 21 -3.51 -15.62 1.97
CA THR A 21 -2.61 -16.65 2.52
C THR A 21 -1.14 -16.40 2.19
N GLY A 22 -0.80 -15.29 1.53
CA GLY A 22 0.57 -14.99 1.11
C GLY A 22 0.83 -13.51 0.93
N GLN A 23 2.09 -13.14 0.73
CA GLN A 23 2.56 -11.74 0.71
C GLN A 23 2.22 -10.93 -0.57
N GLY A 24 1.69 -11.58 -1.62
CA GLY A 24 1.66 -11.06 -2.99
C GLY A 24 2.72 -11.74 -3.88
N VAL A 25 2.79 -11.40 -5.17
CA VAL A 25 3.68 -12.05 -6.16
C VAL A 25 5.05 -11.37 -6.34
N GLY A 26 5.34 -10.25 -5.67
CA GLY A 26 6.65 -9.60 -5.81
C GLY A 26 6.98 -8.53 -4.77
N SER A 27 7.80 -8.88 -3.78
CA SER A 27 8.20 -7.94 -2.72
C SER A 27 9.31 -6.98 -3.16
N LEU A 28 8.94 -5.73 -3.45
CA LEU A 28 9.87 -4.59 -3.56
C LEU A 28 10.64 -4.39 -2.25
N LEU A 29 9.98 -4.65 -1.12
CA LEU A 29 10.54 -4.54 0.21
C LEU A 29 9.95 -5.64 1.11
N SER A 30 10.79 -6.24 1.95
CA SER A 30 10.36 -7.06 3.09
C SER A 30 11.13 -6.61 4.32
N VAL A 31 10.42 -6.21 5.37
CA VAL A 31 11.03 -5.75 6.63
C VAL A 31 10.63 -6.68 7.77
N SER A 32 11.57 -7.00 8.66
CA SER A 32 11.34 -7.77 9.89
C SER A 32 12.00 -7.09 11.10
N GLY A 33 11.61 -7.47 12.32
CA GLY A 33 12.07 -6.83 13.55
C GLY A 33 11.35 -5.52 13.88
N SER A 34 11.78 -4.86 14.97
CA SER A 34 11.27 -3.54 15.35
C SER A 34 12.12 -2.46 14.69
N ILE A 35 11.45 -1.42 14.21
CA ILE A 35 12.12 -0.29 13.57
C ILE A 35 11.41 1.00 13.98
N GLY A 36 12.20 2.04 14.25
CA GLY A 36 11.72 3.42 14.35
C GLY A 36 11.15 3.92 13.02
N TRP A 37 10.53 5.10 13.04
CA TRP A 37 10.08 5.75 11.80
C TRP A 37 11.22 5.82 10.80
N THR A 38 11.03 5.16 9.66
CA THR A 38 12.04 5.00 8.62
C THR A 38 11.44 5.36 7.27
N TYR A 39 12.18 6.17 6.52
CA TYR A 39 11.83 6.55 5.17
C TYR A 39 12.34 5.52 4.17
N TYR A 40 11.46 5.06 3.29
CA TYR A 40 11.80 4.22 2.15
C TYR A 40 11.57 4.97 0.85
N SER A 41 12.43 4.74 -0.15
CA SER A 41 12.21 5.23 -1.51
C SER A 41 12.75 4.26 -2.56
N HIS A 42 12.00 4.07 -3.64
CA HIS A 42 12.33 3.16 -4.72
C HIS A 42 11.88 3.74 -6.07
N ASN A 43 12.66 3.50 -7.12
CA ASN A 43 12.30 3.88 -8.47
C ASN A 43 11.71 2.67 -9.21
N TYR A 44 10.47 2.79 -9.65
CA TYR A 44 9.73 1.79 -10.41
C TYR A 44 9.61 2.21 -11.88
N THR A 45 9.92 1.31 -12.81
CA THR A 45 9.67 1.51 -14.25
C THR A 45 8.34 0.87 -14.60
N ALA A 46 7.37 1.67 -15.06
CA ALA A 46 6.03 1.19 -15.35
C ALA A 46 6.00 0.19 -16.52
N THR A 47 5.41 -0.97 -16.28
CA THR A 47 5.18 -2.03 -17.29
C THR A 47 3.71 -2.10 -17.73
N VAL A 48 2.81 -1.50 -16.94
CA VAL A 48 1.37 -1.40 -17.19
C VAL A 48 0.89 0.04 -17.04
N LEU A 49 -0.29 0.36 -17.57
CA LEU A 49 -0.87 1.72 -17.54
C LEU A 49 -1.55 2.07 -16.21
N ALA A 50 -1.89 1.07 -15.41
CA ALA A 50 -2.55 1.27 -14.11
C ALA A 50 -1.93 0.36 -13.04
N PRO A 51 -0.68 0.61 -12.63
CA PRO A 51 -0.04 -0.19 -11.60
C PRO A 51 -0.78 -0.06 -10.27
N VAL A 52 -0.71 -1.10 -9.45
CA VAL A 52 -1.26 -1.11 -8.09
C VAL A 52 -0.12 -1.07 -7.09
N LEU A 53 0.00 0.00 -6.30
CA LEU A 53 0.86 0.01 -5.13
C LEU A 53 0.13 -0.71 -3.99
N GLN A 54 0.78 -1.71 -3.40
CA GLN A 54 0.21 -2.55 -2.35
C GLN A 54 1.14 -2.65 -1.15
N PHE A 55 0.54 -2.65 0.04
CA PHE A 55 1.17 -2.96 1.31
C PHE A 55 0.47 -4.20 1.89
N ALA A 56 1.24 -5.19 2.31
CA ALA A 56 0.74 -6.35 3.04
C ALA A 56 1.36 -6.40 4.43
N VAL A 57 0.52 -6.44 5.45
CA VAL A 57 0.93 -6.53 6.85
C VAL A 57 0.63 -7.93 7.37
N GLN A 58 1.68 -8.63 7.78
CA GLN A 58 1.60 -9.87 8.54
C GLN A 58 2.18 -9.60 9.92
N GLY A 59 1.34 -9.47 10.94
CA GLY A 59 1.80 -9.37 12.32
C GLY A 59 2.48 -10.66 12.77
N GLY A 60 3.44 -10.53 13.69
CA GLY A 60 4.02 -11.68 14.39
C GLY A 60 3.33 -11.93 15.75
N PRO A 61 3.71 -12.99 16.49
CA PRO A 61 3.05 -13.40 17.73
C PRO A 61 3.14 -12.37 18.87
N ALA A 62 3.95 -11.32 18.72
CA ALA A 62 4.23 -10.33 19.76
C ALA A 62 3.34 -9.07 19.67
N ALA A 63 2.12 -9.19 19.16
CA ALA A 63 1.19 -8.08 18.95
C ALA A 63 1.80 -6.92 18.13
N GLU A 64 2.51 -7.26 17.06
CA GLU A 64 3.30 -6.32 16.26
C GLU A 64 2.42 -5.42 15.40
N THR A 65 2.61 -4.12 15.50
CA THR A 65 1.83 -3.13 14.76
C THR A 65 2.71 -2.45 13.73
N VAL A 66 2.22 -2.34 12.50
CA VAL A 66 2.83 -1.56 11.44
C VAL A 66 2.07 -0.25 11.28
N TYR A 67 2.80 0.85 11.20
CA TYR A 67 2.29 2.16 10.87
C TYR A 67 2.87 2.58 9.52
N LEU A 68 2.03 3.20 8.70
CA LEU A 68 2.37 3.71 7.37
C LEU A 68 1.88 5.15 7.26
N ASP A 69 2.73 6.01 6.74
CA ASP A 69 2.47 7.44 6.64
C ASP A 69 3.15 8.06 5.40
N ASP A 70 2.66 9.24 4.99
CA ASP A 70 3.27 10.07 3.95
C ASP A 70 3.63 9.27 2.67
N VAL A 71 2.70 8.43 2.19
CA VAL A 71 2.92 7.65 0.97
C VAL A 71 2.98 8.60 -0.23
N SER A 72 3.82 8.28 -1.21
CA SER A 72 3.90 9.08 -2.42
C SER A 72 4.30 8.25 -3.63
N VAL A 73 3.65 8.56 -4.75
CA VAL A 73 4.04 8.09 -6.06
C VAL A 73 4.05 9.31 -6.98
N VAL A 74 5.22 9.63 -7.53
CA VAL A 74 5.40 10.74 -8.47
C VAL A 74 6.19 10.27 -9.68
N ALA A 75 5.90 10.81 -10.86
CA ALA A 75 6.78 10.61 -12.01
C ALA A 75 8.10 11.36 -11.78
N ILE A 76 9.26 10.77 -12.09
CA ILE A 76 10.55 11.45 -11.94
C ILE A 76 10.62 12.72 -12.80
N SER A 77 9.97 12.71 -13.97
CA SER A 77 9.86 13.86 -14.86
C SER A 77 8.92 14.97 -14.34
N GLN A 78 8.05 14.67 -13.37
CA GLN A 78 7.05 15.59 -12.80
C GLN A 78 6.92 15.38 -11.28
N PRO A 79 7.96 15.66 -10.48
CA PRO A 79 8.04 15.26 -9.07
C PRO A 79 7.07 16.02 -8.14
N THR A 80 6.35 17.00 -8.64
CA THR A 80 5.39 17.82 -7.88
C THR A 80 3.95 17.33 -8.00
N ILE A 81 3.67 16.36 -8.87
CA ILE A 81 2.34 15.82 -9.10
C ILE A 81 2.24 14.48 -8.39
N GLN A 82 1.47 14.47 -7.30
CA GLN A 82 1.10 13.25 -6.60
C GLN A 82 0.08 12.45 -7.45
N LEU A 83 0.33 11.15 -7.60
CA LEU A 83 -0.52 10.26 -8.40
C LEU A 83 -1.49 9.42 -7.57
N LEU A 84 -1.31 9.42 -6.25
CA LEU A 84 -2.22 8.79 -5.29
C LEU A 84 -3.22 9.81 -4.71
N ASN A 85 -4.42 9.35 -4.43
CA ASN A 85 -5.44 10.06 -3.66
C ASN A 85 -5.23 9.78 -2.16
N ASN A 86 -5.41 10.81 -1.35
CA ASN A 86 -5.27 10.75 0.11
C ASN A 86 -4.05 9.95 0.64
N PRO A 87 -2.82 10.23 0.16
CA PRO A 87 -1.71 9.31 0.39
C PRO A 87 -1.00 9.51 1.73
N SER A 88 -1.28 10.61 2.43
CA SER A 88 -0.91 10.86 3.83
C SER A 88 -2.07 10.56 4.80
N PHE A 89 -3.17 9.95 4.33
CA PHE A 89 -4.33 9.58 5.16
C PHE A 89 -5.07 10.71 5.89
N GLU A 90 -4.70 11.97 5.71
CA GLU A 90 -5.26 13.11 6.46
C GLU A 90 -6.76 13.33 6.24
N MET A 91 -7.32 12.88 5.13
CA MET A 91 -8.77 12.96 4.90
C MET A 91 -9.54 11.82 5.59
N SER A 92 -8.84 10.84 6.16
CA SER A 92 -9.45 9.66 6.77
C SER A 92 -9.72 9.84 8.27
N THR A 93 -10.65 9.08 8.82
CA THR A 93 -11.01 9.16 10.25
C THR A 93 -10.87 7.81 10.96
N SER A 94 -11.58 6.80 10.48
CA SER A 94 -11.52 5.42 10.99
C SER A 94 -11.06 4.41 9.94
N ASN A 95 -11.41 4.65 8.68
CA ASN A 95 -11.03 3.83 7.53
C ASN A 95 -10.24 4.67 6.51
N PRO A 96 -9.25 4.10 5.82
CA PRO A 96 -8.47 4.82 4.82
C PRO A 96 -9.35 5.14 3.60
N ILE A 97 -9.60 6.43 3.37
CA ILE A 97 -10.35 6.93 2.20
C ILE A 97 -9.47 6.82 0.95
N ASP A 98 -10.07 6.38 -0.17
CA ASP A 98 -9.43 6.14 -1.48
C ASP A 98 -8.43 4.99 -1.55
N TRP A 99 -8.31 4.21 -0.47
CA TRP A 99 -7.56 2.98 -0.44
C TRP A 99 -8.49 1.77 -0.36
N VAL A 100 -8.08 0.68 -0.99
CA VAL A 100 -8.78 -0.59 -0.89
C VAL A 100 -8.10 -1.44 0.16
N MET A 101 -8.86 -1.88 1.16
CA MET A 101 -8.43 -2.89 2.12
C MET A 101 -9.07 -4.23 1.80
N TRP A 102 -8.32 -5.32 1.98
CA TRP A 102 -8.86 -6.67 1.84
C TRP A 102 -8.13 -7.65 2.77
N CYS A 103 -8.75 -8.81 2.98
CA CYS A 103 -8.32 -9.83 3.95
C CYS A 103 -8.30 -9.37 5.42
N THR A 104 -8.97 -8.25 5.74
CA THR A 104 -9.17 -7.76 7.12
C THR A 104 -9.76 -8.84 8.04
N SER A 105 -10.63 -9.70 7.50
CA SER A 105 -11.26 -10.82 8.20
C SER A 105 -10.27 -11.88 8.69
N SER A 106 -9.10 -12.00 8.05
CA SER A 106 -8.03 -12.93 8.47
C SER A 106 -7.35 -12.52 9.77
N CYS A 107 -7.60 -11.28 10.23
CA CYS A 107 -7.06 -10.70 11.45
C CYS A 107 -8.07 -10.73 12.61
N MET A 108 -9.31 -11.19 12.39
CA MET A 108 -10.33 -11.22 13.44
C MET A 108 -9.88 -12.08 14.62
N GLY A 109 -9.97 -11.53 15.83
CA GLY A 109 -9.56 -12.20 17.07
C GLY A 109 -8.05 -12.17 17.34
N THR A 110 -7.26 -11.67 16.40
CA THR A 110 -5.80 -11.60 16.52
C THR A 110 -5.21 -10.24 16.13
N GLY A 111 -6.05 -9.27 15.76
CA GLY A 111 -5.67 -7.90 15.48
C GLY A 111 -6.83 -7.03 15.01
N ASP A 112 -6.51 -5.84 14.48
CA ASP A 112 -7.49 -4.85 14.02
C ASP A 112 -7.82 -4.97 12.53
N GLY A 113 -6.97 -5.62 11.74
CA GLY A 113 -7.16 -5.73 10.30
C GLY A 113 -7.06 -4.39 9.57
N GLY A 114 -6.33 -3.42 10.13
CA GLY A 114 -6.10 -2.12 9.50
C GLY A 114 -7.13 -1.05 9.88
N GLN A 115 -6.64 0.13 10.27
CA GLN A 115 -7.46 1.29 10.61
C GLN A 115 -6.65 2.57 10.50
N ILE A 116 -7.32 3.71 10.69
CA ILE A 116 -6.66 5.02 10.82
C ILE A 116 -6.52 5.36 12.30
N THR A 117 -5.37 5.95 12.64
CA THR A 117 -5.10 6.47 13.98
C THR A 117 -4.45 7.84 13.89
N THR A 118 -4.55 8.60 14.98
CA THR A 118 -3.83 9.86 15.19
C THR A 118 -2.66 9.70 16.17
N SER A 119 -2.51 8.50 16.74
CA SER A 119 -1.53 8.20 17.77
C SER A 119 -0.29 7.54 17.19
N GLY A 120 0.88 8.08 17.49
CA GLY A 120 2.16 7.52 17.06
C GLY A 120 2.51 7.74 15.58
N CYS A 121 1.72 8.55 14.86
CA CYS A 121 1.97 8.91 13.47
C CYS A 121 3.25 9.72 13.27
N HIS A 122 3.77 9.69 12.05
CA HIS A 122 5.01 10.37 11.70
C HIS A 122 4.84 11.88 11.90
N ASN A 123 5.87 12.56 12.41
CA ASN A 123 5.85 13.99 12.79
C ASN A 123 4.92 14.44 13.95
N ASN A 124 4.35 13.50 14.74
CA ASN A 124 3.67 13.68 16.04
C ASN A 124 2.44 14.64 16.14
N SER A 125 1.37 14.09 16.73
CA SER A 125 0.12 14.69 17.27
C SER A 125 -0.74 15.55 16.34
N GLY A 126 -1.79 14.94 15.79
CA GLY A 126 -2.85 15.63 15.05
C GLY A 126 -3.04 15.12 13.62
N ASN A 127 -2.03 14.42 13.10
CA ASN A 127 -2.02 13.82 11.77
C ASN A 127 -2.55 12.39 11.80
N ASN A 128 -3.23 12.00 10.74
CA ASN A 128 -3.72 10.65 10.55
C ASN A 128 -2.66 9.78 9.87
N CYS A 129 -2.52 8.55 10.32
CA CYS A 129 -1.73 7.54 9.63
C CYS A 129 -2.46 6.21 9.63
N TYR A 130 -2.08 5.34 8.69
CA TYR A 130 -2.57 3.98 8.67
C TYR A 130 -1.83 3.13 9.70
N THR A 131 -2.56 2.32 10.43
CA THR A 131 -2.01 1.32 11.36
C THR A 131 -2.66 -0.03 11.11
N SER A 132 -1.88 -1.11 11.24
CA SER A 132 -2.42 -2.47 11.14
C SER A 132 -1.69 -3.46 12.04
N HIS A 133 -2.47 -4.34 12.63
CA HIS A 133 -2.04 -5.50 13.40
C HIS A 133 -2.81 -6.74 12.93
N CYS A 134 -2.08 -7.82 12.60
CA CYS A 134 -2.68 -9.06 12.09
C CYS A 134 -1.80 -10.30 12.36
N GLN A 135 -1.90 -10.91 13.55
CA GLN A 135 -0.95 -11.95 14.00
C GLN A 135 -0.90 -13.24 13.15
N THR A 136 -2.04 -13.68 12.61
CA THR A 136 -2.19 -15.02 12.02
C THR A 136 -2.56 -15.00 10.53
N GLY A 137 -2.63 -13.82 9.94
CA GLY A 137 -3.11 -13.61 8.58
C GLY A 137 -2.35 -12.48 7.89
N PHE A 138 -2.95 -12.01 6.80
CA PHE A 138 -2.46 -10.86 6.07
C PHE A 138 -3.58 -9.84 5.98
N ASN A 139 -3.24 -8.60 6.30
CA ASN A 139 -4.08 -7.48 5.93
C ASN A 139 -3.40 -6.71 4.80
N PHE A 140 -4.19 -6.29 3.83
CA PHE A 140 -3.66 -5.55 2.70
C PHE A 140 -4.29 -4.19 2.57
N LEU A 141 -3.50 -3.27 2.04
CA LEU A 141 -3.89 -1.91 1.71
C LEU A 141 -3.29 -1.58 0.34
N GLY A 142 -4.10 -1.11 -0.61
CA GLY A 142 -3.58 -0.77 -1.93
C GLY A 142 -4.37 0.30 -2.65
N GLN A 143 -3.72 0.93 -3.63
CA GLN A 143 -4.31 1.92 -4.51
C GLN A 143 -3.66 1.85 -5.89
N SER A 144 -4.47 1.91 -6.94
CA SER A 144 -3.97 2.02 -8.31
C SER A 144 -3.67 3.47 -8.65
N PHE A 145 -2.73 3.68 -9.57
CA PHE A 145 -2.43 5.01 -10.11
C PHE A 145 -2.23 4.95 -11.62
N SER A 146 -2.44 6.09 -12.30
CA SER A 146 -2.22 6.17 -13.75
C SER A 146 -0.73 6.29 -14.06
N ALA A 147 -0.26 5.43 -14.97
CA ALA A 147 1.12 5.42 -15.42
C ALA A 147 1.23 5.40 -16.94
N THR A 148 2.42 5.75 -17.45
CA THR A 148 2.82 5.59 -18.84
C THR A 148 3.89 4.52 -18.89
N VAL A 149 3.65 3.46 -19.67
CA VAL A 149 4.62 2.35 -19.81
C VAL A 149 5.98 2.88 -20.26
N GLY A 150 7.04 2.45 -19.58
CA GLY A 150 8.41 2.88 -19.80
C GLY A 150 8.85 4.10 -18.99
N ASN A 151 7.92 4.88 -18.41
CA ASN A 151 8.29 5.97 -17.51
C ASN A 151 8.73 5.45 -16.14
N ILE A 152 9.59 6.22 -15.47
CA ILE A 152 10.09 5.91 -14.12
C ILE A 152 9.34 6.77 -13.09
N TYR A 153 8.85 6.11 -12.05
CA TYR A 153 8.12 6.67 -10.94
C TYR A 153 8.92 6.48 -9.65
N ARG A 154 8.97 7.49 -8.80
CA ARG A 154 9.51 7.37 -7.45
C ARG A 154 8.37 7.06 -6.49
N ILE A 155 8.48 5.91 -5.84
CA ILE A 155 7.64 5.49 -4.73
C ILE A 155 8.38 5.85 -3.44
N SER A 156 7.67 6.41 -2.47
CA SER A 156 8.23 6.66 -1.14
C SER A 156 7.16 6.60 -0.06
N PHE A 157 7.56 6.29 1.17
CA PHE A 157 6.69 6.28 2.34
C PHE A 157 7.52 6.28 3.62
N TRP A 158 6.89 6.69 4.72
CA TRP A 158 7.40 6.46 6.07
C TRP A 158 6.71 5.24 6.66
N TYR A 159 7.46 4.43 7.38
CA TYR A 159 6.88 3.32 8.13
C TYR A 159 7.54 3.13 9.49
N TYR A 160 6.78 2.58 10.43
CA TYR A 160 7.22 2.26 11.77
C TYR A 160 6.66 0.89 12.14
N LYS A 161 7.46 0.07 12.83
CA LYS A 161 7.03 -1.26 13.28
C LYS A 161 7.33 -1.47 14.75
N THR A 162 6.27 -1.67 15.53
CA THR A 162 6.38 -2.05 16.94
C THR A 162 6.58 -3.55 17.08
N GLY A 163 7.28 -3.93 18.15
CA GLY A 163 7.56 -5.33 18.46
C GLY A 163 8.69 -5.92 17.62
N GLY A 164 9.65 -6.57 18.28
CA GLY A 164 10.86 -7.11 17.65
C GLY A 164 10.72 -8.49 17.01
N GLY A 165 9.48 -8.98 16.85
CA GLY A 165 9.24 -10.36 16.44
C GLY A 165 9.17 -10.58 14.92
N ALA A 166 8.54 -11.70 14.55
CA ALA A 166 8.58 -12.29 13.21
C ALA A 166 7.62 -11.68 12.19
N GLY A 167 6.81 -10.70 12.59
CA GLY A 167 5.92 -9.99 11.68
C GLY A 167 6.68 -9.18 10.64
N LYS A 168 6.01 -8.93 9.52
CA LYS A 168 6.57 -8.37 8.31
C LYS A 168 5.63 -7.36 7.67
N LEU A 169 6.25 -6.34 7.08
CA LEU A 169 5.63 -5.48 6.08
C LEU A 169 6.20 -5.91 4.72
N TYR A 170 5.31 -6.15 3.77
CA TYR A 170 5.64 -6.33 2.37
C TYR A 170 5.10 -5.17 1.57
N VAL A 171 5.86 -4.73 0.57
CA VAL A 171 5.44 -3.68 -0.36
C VAL A 171 5.65 -4.19 -1.76
N ASP A 172 4.60 -4.14 -2.56
CA ASP A 172 4.53 -4.71 -3.90
C ASP A 172 4.00 -3.66 -4.88
N ILE A 173 4.41 -3.77 -6.15
CA ILE A 173 3.81 -3.02 -7.25
C ILE A 173 3.63 -3.92 -8.47
N GLU A 174 2.41 -3.96 -8.99
CA GLU A 174 2.00 -4.84 -10.10
C GLU A 174 1.36 -4.04 -11.22
#